data_AF-A0A821UAL7-F1
#
_entry.id   AF-A0A821UAL7-F1
#
_cell.length_a   1.000
_cell.length_b   1.000
_cell.length_c   1.000
_cell.angle_alpha   90.00
_cell.angle_beta   90.00
_cell.angle_gamma   90.00
#
_symmetry.space_group_name_H-M   'P 1'
#
loop_
_entity.id
_entity.type
_entity.pdbx_description
1 polymer ?
#
loop_
_entity_poly.entity_id
_entity_poly.type
_entity_poly.pdbx_seq_one_letter_code
_entity_poly.pdbx_strand_id
1 'polypeptide(L)'
;MTELDPEKMKIFYQENTSSAAEATQKAGIDKIFPNAKIFDYLFDPCGYSMNGLLPDGHYFTIHITPEPDFSYVSFETNVSYNQYQDIVRKILKMFNPGKFTTTIFGGSAATSLDSQRKIFQYSDYGRVDHQIVCLVDYDLIYSYYKKYPS
;
A
#
# COMPACT_ATOMS: atom_id res chain seq x y z
N MET A 1 4.61 1.04 -5.21
CA MET A 1 3.76 0.58 -6.33
C MET A 1 4.01 1.49 -7.51
N THR A 2 4.12 0.97 -8.73
CA THR A 2 4.39 1.75 -9.95
C THR A 2 3.50 1.29 -11.10
N GLU A 3 3.44 2.07 -12.19
CA GLU A 3 2.59 1.81 -13.36
C GLU A 3 1.11 1.72 -12.94
N LEU A 4 0.64 2.75 -12.25
CA LEU A 4 -0.69 2.76 -11.64
C LEU A 4 -1.78 2.95 -12.69
N ASP A 5 -2.98 2.49 -12.35
CA ASP A 5 -4.17 2.65 -13.18
C ASP A 5 -4.50 4.14 -13.34
N PRO A 6 -4.44 4.71 -14.56
CA PRO A 6 -4.66 6.14 -14.77
C PRO A 6 -6.04 6.62 -14.30
N GLU A 7 -7.08 5.79 -14.41
CA GLU A 7 -8.42 6.16 -13.95
C GLU A 7 -8.49 6.25 -12.42
N LYS A 8 -7.71 5.43 -11.71
CA LYS A 8 -7.56 5.55 -10.25
C LYS A 8 -6.76 6.80 -9.88
N MET A 9 -5.72 7.13 -10.65
CA MET A 9 -4.83 8.26 -10.38
C MET A 9 -5.52 9.62 -10.58
N LYS A 10 -6.50 9.73 -11.48
CA LYS A 10 -7.29 10.97 -11.69
C LYS A 10 -7.90 11.54 -10.41
N ILE A 11 -8.23 10.69 -9.43
CA ILE A 11 -8.79 11.11 -8.13
C ILE A 11 -7.86 12.12 -7.43
N PHE A 12 -6.56 12.04 -7.63
CA PHE A 12 -5.54 12.82 -6.92
C PHE A 12 -5.08 14.07 -7.70
N TYR A 13 -5.90 14.53 -8.65
CA TYR A 13 -5.76 15.83 -9.32
C TYR A 13 -6.83 16.80 -8.82
N GLN A 14 -6.47 18.07 -8.58
CA GLN A 14 -7.42 19.08 -8.11
C GLN A 14 -8.55 19.37 -9.10
N GLU A 15 -8.31 19.15 -10.40
CA GLU A 15 -9.35 19.29 -11.43
C GLU A 15 -10.53 18.30 -11.23
N ASN A 16 -10.27 17.14 -10.61
CA ASN A 16 -11.24 16.05 -10.45
C ASN A 16 -11.78 15.93 -9.01
N THR A 17 -11.11 16.57 -8.06
CA THR A 17 -11.41 16.44 -6.63
C THR A 17 -11.16 17.76 -5.92
N SER A 18 -12.16 18.23 -5.19
CA SER A 18 -12.19 19.58 -4.60
C SER A 18 -11.44 19.70 -3.28
N SER A 19 -11.15 18.58 -2.60
CA SER A 19 -10.46 18.58 -1.31
C SER A 19 -9.73 17.26 -1.02
N ALA A 20 -8.77 17.30 -0.10
CA ALA A 20 -8.06 16.11 0.37
C ALA A 20 -9.03 15.07 0.99
N ALA A 21 -9.99 15.53 1.80
CA ALA A 21 -11.01 14.67 2.40
C ALA A 21 -11.86 13.95 1.34
N GLU A 22 -12.22 14.63 0.25
CA GLU A 22 -12.95 14.02 -0.87
C GLU A 22 -12.08 12.98 -1.58
N ALA A 23 -10.78 13.25 -1.80
CA ALA A 23 -9.86 12.29 -2.40
C ALA A 23 -9.75 11.02 -1.55
N THR A 24 -9.60 11.18 -0.23
CA THR A 24 -9.57 10.11 0.76
C THR A 24 -10.80 9.20 0.65
N GLN A 25 -12.00 9.78 0.58
CA GLN A 25 -13.25 9.03 0.48
C GLN A 25 -13.46 8.37 -0.89
N LYS A 26 -13.19 9.09 -1.98
CA LYS A 26 -13.30 8.58 -3.37
C LYS A 26 -12.38 7.39 -3.60
N ALA A 27 -11.14 7.46 -3.11
CA ALA A 27 -10.18 6.38 -3.20
C ALA A 27 -10.53 5.21 -2.24
N GLY A 28 -11.27 5.47 -1.18
CA GLY A 28 -11.60 4.49 -0.14
C GLY A 28 -10.49 4.30 0.89
N ILE A 29 -9.61 5.29 1.05
CA ILE A 29 -8.51 5.29 2.04
C ILE A 29 -9.07 5.26 3.46
N ASP A 30 -10.18 5.94 3.70
CA ASP A 30 -10.96 5.94 4.95
C ASP A 30 -11.41 4.54 5.39
N LYS A 31 -11.51 3.59 4.45
CA LYS A 31 -11.98 2.21 4.69
C LYS A 31 -10.86 1.21 4.91
N ILE A 32 -9.60 1.61 4.77
CA ILE A 32 -8.45 0.74 5.09
C ILE A 32 -8.50 0.40 6.58
N PHE A 33 -8.59 1.44 7.41
CA PHE A 33 -8.75 1.35 8.87
C PHE A 33 -9.88 2.28 9.33
N PRO A 34 -11.13 1.78 9.48
CA PRO A 34 -12.32 2.62 9.73
C PRO A 34 -12.26 3.52 10.97
N ASN A 35 -11.45 3.16 11.96
CA ASN A 35 -11.33 3.91 13.23
C ASN A 35 -10.11 4.84 13.26
N ALA A 36 -9.38 4.97 12.15
CA ALA A 36 -8.20 5.81 12.11
C ALA A 36 -8.56 7.29 11.98
N LYS A 37 -7.81 8.13 12.69
CA LYS A 37 -7.82 9.57 12.47
C LYS A 37 -6.89 9.90 11.30
N ILE A 38 -7.45 10.47 10.23
CA ILE A 38 -6.74 10.80 9.00
C ILE A 38 -6.40 12.30 8.96
N PHE A 39 -5.17 12.60 8.59
CA PHE A 39 -4.68 13.93 8.25
C PHE A 39 -4.17 13.88 6.82
N ASP A 40 -4.92 14.47 5.90
CA ASP A 40 -4.67 14.40 4.46
C ASP A 40 -4.34 15.76 3.84
N TYR A 41 -3.71 15.72 2.67
CA TYR A 41 -3.40 16.89 1.87
C TYR A 41 -3.42 16.53 0.38
N LEU A 42 -4.02 17.41 -0.42
CA LEU A 42 -4.11 17.31 -1.88
C LEU A 42 -3.29 18.47 -2.48
N PHE A 43 -2.22 18.12 -3.18
CA PHE A 43 -1.26 19.07 -3.75
C PHE A 43 -1.78 19.70 -5.05
N ASP A 44 -1.22 20.84 -5.42
CA ASP A 44 -1.50 21.57 -6.67
C ASP A 44 -0.36 21.34 -7.68
N PRO A 45 -0.65 20.98 -8.94
CA PRO A 45 -1.97 20.67 -9.50
C PRO A 45 -2.48 19.26 -9.15
N CYS A 46 -1.59 18.39 -8.68
CA CYS A 46 -1.89 17.01 -8.35
C CYS A 46 -0.91 16.45 -7.33
N GLY A 47 -1.25 15.28 -6.79
CA GLY A 47 -0.48 14.62 -5.74
C GLY A 47 -1.27 14.58 -4.44
N TYR A 48 -1.04 13.56 -3.64
CA TYR A 48 -1.75 13.37 -2.38
C TYR A 48 -0.83 12.78 -1.33
N SER A 49 -1.01 13.18 -0.08
CA SER A 49 -0.34 12.56 1.06
C SER A 49 -1.27 12.50 2.26
N MET A 50 -1.15 11.45 3.06
CA MET A 50 -1.89 11.36 4.31
C MET A 50 -1.14 10.57 5.37
N ASN A 51 -1.43 10.91 6.63
CA ASN A 51 -1.08 10.11 7.79
C ASN A 51 -2.35 9.69 8.51
N GLY A 52 -2.40 8.43 8.92
CA GLY A 52 -3.48 7.85 9.71
C GLY A 52 -2.96 7.35 11.06
N LEU A 53 -3.66 7.66 12.14
CA LEU A 53 -3.36 7.17 13.48
C LEU A 53 -4.54 6.35 14.01
N LEU A 54 -4.27 5.11 14.44
CA LEU A 54 -5.24 4.24 15.08
C LEU A 54 -5.31 4.51 16.59
N PRO A 55 -6.44 4.20 17.27
CA PRO A 55 -6.60 4.44 18.71
C PRO A 55 -5.60 3.70 19.60
N ASP A 56 -5.01 2.62 19.12
CA ASP A 56 -4.04 1.77 19.83
C ASP A 56 -2.58 2.19 19.58
N GLY A 57 -2.35 3.30 18.89
CA GLY A 57 -1.02 3.85 18.64
C GLY A 57 -0.34 3.34 17.37
N HIS A 58 -0.99 2.45 16.60
CA HIS A 58 -0.51 2.11 15.26
C HIS A 58 -0.74 3.26 14.28
N TYR A 59 0.02 3.28 13.19
CA TYR A 59 -0.10 4.29 12.15
C TYR A 59 -0.14 3.64 10.76
N PHE A 60 -0.58 4.42 9.79
CA PHE A 60 -0.29 4.17 8.38
C PHE A 60 -0.10 5.49 7.64
N THR A 61 0.60 5.46 6.52
CA THR A 61 0.84 6.64 5.67
C THR A 61 0.80 6.25 4.20
N ILE A 62 0.35 7.18 3.36
CA ILE A 62 0.26 7.01 1.91
C ILE A 62 0.77 8.28 1.24
N HIS A 63 1.64 8.12 0.26
CA HIS A 63 2.09 9.18 -0.64
C HIS A 63 1.84 8.79 -2.09
N ILE A 64 1.32 9.71 -2.88
CA ILE A 64 0.85 9.48 -4.25
C ILE A 64 1.42 10.53 -5.20
N THR A 65 2.12 10.05 -6.22
CA THR A 65 2.55 10.78 -7.42
C THR A 65 1.73 10.23 -8.59
N PRO A 66 0.66 10.92 -9.04
CA PRO A 66 -0.32 10.35 -9.95
C PRO A 66 0.03 10.47 -11.44
N GLU A 67 1.07 11.21 -11.80
CA GLU A 67 1.46 11.46 -13.19
C GLU A 67 1.76 10.16 -13.96
N PRO A 68 1.22 9.97 -15.16
CA PRO A 68 1.25 8.67 -15.85
C PRO A 68 2.68 8.20 -16.18
N ASP A 69 3.57 9.13 -16.53
CA ASP A 69 4.93 8.83 -16.98
C ASP A 69 5.83 8.26 -15.86
N PHE A 70 5.51 8.56 -14.60
CA PHE A 70 6.32 8.18 -13.45
C PHE A 70 5.47 7.91 -12.20
N SER A 71 4.27 7.37 -12.42
CA SER A 71 3.29 7.14 -11.36
C SER A 71 3.87 6.28 -10.24
N TYR A 72 3.68 6.73 -9.00
CA TYR A 72 4.17 6.06 -7.81
C TYR A 72 3.21 6.20 -6.62
N VAL A 73 3.01 5.09 -5.90
CA VAL A 73 2.31 5.10 -4.60
C VAL A 73 3.10 4.28 -3.58
N SER A 74 3.34 4.88 -2.41
CA SER A 74 3.80 4.16 -1.22
C SER A 74 2.66 3.97 -0.22
N PHE A 75 2.71 2.86 0.51
CA PHE A 75 1.89 2.59 1.68
C PHE A 75 2.81 1.98 2.74
N GLU A 76 2.71 2.49 3.96
CA GLU A 76 3.48 2.00 5.11
C GLU A 76 2.59 1.94 6.33
N THR A 77 2.79 0.93 7.19
CA THR A 77 2.07 0.76 8.46
C THR A 77 2.87 -0.14 9.41
N ASN A 78 2.64 0.02 10.71
CA ASN A 78 3.15 -0.87 11.75
C ASN A 78 2.06 -1.76 12.38
N VAL A 79 0.85 -1.82 11.81
CA VAL A 79 -0.23 -2.70 12.29
C VAL A 79 0.21 -4.17 12.29
N SER A 80 -0.42 -5.01 13.11
CA SER A 80 -0.05 -6.42 13.28
C SER A 80 -0.18 -7.28 12.00
N TYR A 81 0.72 -8.25 11.88
CA TYR A 81 0.90 -9.17 10.76
C TYR A 81 -0.37 -9.91 10.31
N ASN A 82 -1.25 -10.27 11.24
CA ASN A 82 -2.46 -11.05 10.95
C ASN A 82 -3.41 -10.35 9.96
N GLN A 83 -3.25 -9.03 9.75
CA GLN A 83 -4.11 -8.23 8.87
C GLN A 83 -3.47 -7.93 7.50
N TYR A 84 -2.20 -8.27 7.28
CA TYR A 84 -1.44 -7.82 6.10
C TYR A 84 -2.02 -8.30 4.78
N GLN A 85 -2.48 -9.54 4.70
CA GLN A 85 -3.06 -10.05 3.45
C GLN A 85 -4.24 -9.21 2.99
N ASP A 86 -5.17 -8.94 3.89
CA ASP A 86 -6.39 -8.22 3.56
C ASP A 86 -6.12 -6.75 3.31
N ILE A 87 -5.20 -6.14 4.07
CA ILE A 87 -4.75 -4.76 3.85
C ILE A 87 -4.11 -4.63 2.46
N VAL A 88 -3.14 -5.49 2.13
CA VAL A 88 -2.46 -5.43 0.83
C VAL A 88 -3.45 -5.67 -0.31
N ARG A 89 -4.39 -6.63 -0.19
CA ARG A 89 -5.44 -6.84 -1.20
C ARG A 89 -6.32 -5.59 -1.40
N LYS A 90 -6.72 -4.92 -0.32
CA LYS A 90 -7.48 -3.66 -0.40
C LYS A 90 -6.69 -2.58 -1.14
N ILE A 91 -5.41 -2.41 -0.81
CA ILE A 91 -4.50 -1.42 -1.43
C ILE A 91 -4.30 -1.74 -2.91
N LEU A 92 -4.05 -3.00 -3.26
CA LEU A 92 -3.90 -3.41 -4.66
C LEU A 92 -5.18 -3.18 -5.47
N LYS A 93 -6.37 -3.37 -4.88
CA LYS A 93 -7.64 -3.04 -5.55
C LYS A 93 -7.87 -1.53 -5.70
N MET A 94 -7.39 -0.75 -4.74
CA MET A 94 -7.51 0.71 -4.72
C MET A 94 -6.68 1.35 -5.82
N PHE A 95 -5.41 0.96 -5.91
CA PHE A 95 -4.42 1.60 -6.77
C PHE A 95 -4.13 0.84 -8.07
N ASN A 96 -4.45 -0.45 -8.10
CA ASN A 96 -4.37 -1.32 -9.28
C ASN A 96 -3.03 -1.21 -10.05
N PRO A 97 -1.87 -1.30 -9.39
CA PRO A 97 -0.57 -1.08 -10.03
C PRO A 97 -0.24 -2.16 -11.07
N GLY A 98 0.62 -1.83 -12.03
CA GLY A 98 1.25 -2.82 -12.91
C GLY A 98 2.32 -3.63 -12.17
N LYS A 99 3.05 -2.99 -11.25
CA LYS A 99 4.17 -3.58 -10.50
C LYS A 99 4.21 -3.08 -9.07
N PHE A 100 4.61 -3.94 -8.14
CA PHE A 100 4.82 -3.51 -6.76
C PHE A 100 5.82 -4.37 -6.01
N THR A 101 6.32 -3.81 -4.92
CA THR A 101 7.22 -4.47 -3.98
C THR A 101 6.61 -4.40 -2.59
N THR A 102 6.80 -5.45 -1.79
CA THR A 102 6.47 -5.47 -0.38
C THR A 102 7.74 -5.72 0.44
N THR A 103 7.90 -4.97 1.52
CA THR A 103 8.94 -5.15 2.54
C THR A 103 8.26 -5.29 3.89
N ILE A 104 8.45 -6.42 4.56
CA ILE A 104 7.85 -6.70 5.86
C ILE A 104 8.95 -7.02 6.85
N PHE A 105 8.96 -6.30 7.95
CA PHE A 105 9.83 -6.56 9.09
C PHE A 105 9.02 -7.28 10.17
N GLY A 106 9.51 -8.44 10.63
CA GLY A 106 8.91 -9.22 11.71
C GLY A 106 9.96 -9.65 12.73
N GLY A 107 9.57 -9.85 13.99
CA GLY A 107 10.49 -10.42 14.99
C GLY A 107 10.79 -11.90 14.70
N SER A 108 11.99 -12.37 15.07
CA SER A 108 12.56 -13.67 14.66
C SER A 108 11.79 -14.95 15.08
N ALA A 109 10.69 -14.80 15.84
CA ALA A 109 9.82 -15.90 16.26
C ALA A 109 8.40 -15.84 15.66
N ALA A 110 8.07 -14.82 14.85
CA ALA A 110 6.68 -14.46 14.62
C ALA A 110 5.96 -15.30 13.55
N THR A 111 6.65 -16.02 12.67
CA THR A 111 5.98 -16.87 11.67
C THR A 111 6.86 -17.98 11.11
N SER A 112 6.25 -19.16 10.90
CA SER A 112 6.88 -20.23 10.12
C SER A 112 7.08 -19.80 8.66
N LEU A 113 8.15 -20.27 8.02
CA LEU A 113 8.45 -20.03 6.60
C LEU A 113 7.27 -20.36 5.66
N ASP A 114 6.46 -21.37 6.01
CA ASP A 114 5.28 -21.76 5.23
C ASP A 114 4.14 -20.75 5.34
N SER A 115 3.92 -20.19 6.54
CA SER A 115 2.98 -19.08 6.74
C SER A 115 3.40 -17.87 5.90
N GLN A 116 4.70 -17.57 5.89
CA GLN A 116 5.26 -16.48 5.09
C GLN A 116 5.04 -16.69 3.59
N ARG A 117 5.21 -17.91 3.05
CA ARG A 117 5.03 -18.19 1.62
C ARG A 117 3.59 -18.04 1.13
N LYS A 118 2.60 -18.48 1.92
CA LYS A 118 1.16 -18.32 1.62
C LYS A 118 0.70 -16.87 1.77
N ILE A 119 1.45 -16.10 2.57
CA ILE A 119 1.51 -14.64 2.71
C ILE A 119 1.04 -13.82 1.51
N PHE A 120 1.60 -14.24 0.39
CA PHE A 120 2.11 -13.37 -0.66
C PHE A 120 1.64 -13.85 -2.02
N GLN A 121 0.47 -14.51 -2.04
CA GLN A 121 -0.17 -14.96 -3.27
C GLN A 121 -1.34 -14.04 -3.58
N TYR A 122 -1.27 -13.40 -4.74
CA TYR A 122 -2.29 -12.51 -5.27
C TYR A 122 -2.66 -13.03 -6.65
N SER A 123 -3.94 -13.33 -6.90
CA SER A 123 -4.40 -13.97 -8.15
C SER A 123 -3.99 -13.20 -9.39
N ASP A 124 -4.01 -11.87 -9.31
CA ASP A 124 -3.82 -10.98 -10.46
C ASP A 124 -2.35 -10.65 -10.71
N TYR A 125 -1.44 -11.10 -9.82
CA TYR A 125 -0.03 -10.75 -9.85
C TYR A 125 0.88 -11.99 -9.74
N GLY A 126 1.84 -12.09 -10.66
CA GLY A 126 2.93 -13.04 -10.56
C GLY A 126 4.02 -12.50 -9.62
N ARG A 127 4.43 -13.32 -8.64
CA ARG A 127 5.61 -13.04 -7.81
C ARG A 127 6.87 -13.38 -8.59
N VAL A 128 7.67 -12.36 -8.89
CA VAL A 128 8.90 -12.47 -9.69
C VAL A 128 10.11 -12.75 -8.81
N ASP A 129 10.16 -12.16 -7.61
CA ASP A 129 11.24 -12.36 -6.65
C ASP A 129 10.69 -12.45 -5.22
N HIS A 130 11.38 -13.20 -4.37
CA HIS A 130 11.04 -13.41 -2.96
C HIS A 130 12.30 -13.74 -2.17
N GLN A 131 12.64 -12.87 -1.22
CA GLN A 131 13.85 -13.00 -0.40
C GLN A 131 13.48 -12.87 1.08
N ILE A 132 14.15 -13.67 1.90
CA ILE A 132 14.05 -13.62 3.35
C ILE A 132 15.46 -13.36 3.87
N VAL A 133 15.62 -12.28 4.63
CA VAL A 133 16.90 -11.85 5.19
C VAL A 133 16.77 -11.84 6.71
N CYS A 134 17.55 -12.69 7.38
CA CYS A 134 17.65 -12.68 8.83
C CYS A 134 18.63 -11.58 9.26
N LEU A 135 18.11 -10.57 9.94
CA LEU A 135 18.89 -9.52 10.60
C LEU A 135 19.03 -9.87 12.09
N VAL A 136 19.78 -9.06 12.84
CA VAL A 136 20.07 -9.32 14.26
C VAL A 136 18.79 -9.44 15.10
N ASP A 137 17.86 -8.50 14.93
CA ASP A 137 16.65 -8.40 15.76
C ASP A 137 15.35 -8.70 14.98
N TYR A 138 15.43 -8.83 13.66
CA TYR A 138 14.27 -8.93 12.78
C TYR A 138 14.55 -9.81 11.57
N ASP A 139 13.49 -10.39 11.02
CA ASP A 139 13.50 -10.92 9.67
C ASP A 139 12.90 -9.88 8.71
N LEU A 140 13.57 -9.64 7.58
CA LEU A 140 13.06 -8.86 6.47
C LEU A 140 12.58 -9.81 5.37
N ILE A 141 11.31 -9.69 5.01
CA ILE A 141 10.73 -10.36 3.86
C ILE A 141 10.56 -9.34 2.73
N TYR A 142 11.28 -9.56 1.64
CA TYR A 142 11.14 -8.81 0.40
C TYR A 142 10.36 -9.63 -0.63
N SER A 143 9.47 -9.01 -1.38
CA SER A 143 8.85 -9.64 -2.55
C SER A 143 8.57 -8.62 -3.64
N TYR A 144 8.76 -9.03 -4.88
CA TYR A 144 8.48 -8.23 -6.07
C TYR A 144 7.45 -8.92 -6.96
N TYR A 145 6.49 -8.13 -7.47
CA TYR A 145 5.33 -8.61 -8.21
C TYR A 145 5.11 -7.82 -9.49
N LYS A 146 4.57 -8.51 -10.50
CA LYS A 146 4.09 -7.93 -11.76
C LYS A 146 2.69 -8.47 -12.06
N LYS A 147 1.82 -7.63 -12.62
CA LYS A 147 0.46 -8.01 -13.01
C LYS A 147 0.45 -8.95 -14.22
N TYR A 148 -0.48 -9.91 -14.26
CA TYR A 148 -0.63 -10.84 -15.40
C TYR A 148 -1.40 -10.22 -16.58
N PRO A 149 -1.12 -10.66 -17.83
CA PRO A 149 0.18 -11.03 -18.36
C PRO A 149 0.83 -9.75 -18.91
N SER A 150 2.02 -9.42 -18.41
CA SER A 150 2.83 -8.34 -18.97
C SER A 150 3.14 -8.59 -20.44
#